data_AF-A0A7S2UK66-F1
#
_entry.id   AF-A0A7S2UK66-F1
#
_cell.length_a   1.000
_cell.length_b   1.000
_cell.length_c   1.000
_cell.angle_alpha   90.00
_cell.angle_beta   90.00
_cell.angle_gamma   90.00
#
_symmetry.space_group_name_H-M   'P 1'
#
loop_
_entity.id
_entity.type
_entity.pdbx_description
1 polymer ?
#
loop_
_entity_poly.entity_id
_entity_poly.type
_entity_poly.pdbx_seq_one_letter_code
_entity_poly.pdbx_strand_id
1 'polypeptide(L)'
;MATLREKSAMVNIARTSTQIDDPHYYRYKMPLLQVIPGGQISKKKRGKTISANMSKVAKSLHRTLDELGKYLGCELATSATSAEDGTMLLGGHFDAKILQNLIPGYVEIFVLCPTCHLPETMYEISTKKKRIYHKCSACGSRNAINETDHKVYRYILAQSLHNDKSSKKKKKKKK
;
A
#
# COMPACT_ATOMS: atom_id res chain seq x y z
N MET A 1 -5.35 -8.37 -31.67
CA MET A 1 -6.24 -7.76 -30.65
C MET A 1 -6.74 -8.84 -29.71
N ALA A 2 -6.11 -8.98 -28.54
CA ALA A 2 -6.54 -9.94 -27.52
C ALA A 2 -6.71 -9.18 -26.19
N THR A 3 -7.87 -8.53 -26.04
CA THR A 3 -8.32 -7.94 -24.78
C THR A 3 -8.68 -9.07 -23.82
N LEU A 4 -7.68 -9.56 -23.09
CA LEU A 4 -7.87 -10.49 -21.97
C LEU A 4 -8.61 -9.79 -20.84
N ARG A 5 -9.94 -9.82 -20.94
CA ARG A 5 -10.90 -10.17 -19.89
C ARG A 5 -10.45 -9.77 -18.47
N GLU A 6 -10.68 -8.51 -18.12
CA GLU A 6 -10.68 -8.02 -16.74
C GLU A 6 -11.83 -8.68 -15.94
N LYS A 7 -11.67 -9.95 -15.56
CA LYS A 7 -12.35 -10.46 -14.37
C LYS A 7 -11.49 -10.07 -13.18
N SER A 8 -11.56 -8.80 -12.78
CA SER A 8 -11.01 -8.35 -11.51
C SER A 8 -11.84 -8.98 -10.38
N ALA A 9 -11.47 -10.19 -9.95
CA ALA A 9 -12.04 -10.76 -8.75
C ALA A 9 -11.71 -9.83 -7.56
N MET A 10 -12.73 -9.49 -6.78
CA MET A 10 -12.62 -8.59 -5.65
C MET A 10 -12.42 -9.41 -4.37
N VAL A 11 -11.57 -8.94 -3.46
CA VAL A 11 -11.31 -9.54 -2.15
C VAL A 11 -11.62 -8.53 -1.07
N ASN A 12 -12.07 -9.03 0.08
CA ASN A 12 -12.29 -8.22 1.27
C ASN A 12 -10.95 -7.68 1.79
N ILE A 13 -10.94 -6.40 2.18
CA ILE A 13 -9.74 -5.72 2.67
C ILE A 13 -9.29 -6.31 4.03
N ALA A 14 -10.23 -6.59 4.94
CA ALA A 14 -9.95 -7.31 6.17
C ALA A 14 -10.13 -8.81 5.90
N ARG A 15 -9.03 -9.58 5.91
CA ARG A 15 -9.09 -11.04 5.77
C ARG A 15 -9.25 -11.73 7.13
N THR A 16 -8.90 -11.03 8.21
CA THR A 16 -8.81 -11.58 9.56
C THR A 16 -9.80 -10.89 10.50
N SER A 17 -10.38 -11.70 11.39
CA SER A 17 -11.11 -11.33 12.60
C SER A 17 -12.64 -11.23 12.48
N THR A 18 -13.29 -12.39 12.64
CA THR A 18 -14.36 -12.67 13.63
C THR A 18 -15.62 -11.79 13.72
N GLN A 19 -15.81 -10.76 12.90
CA GLN A 19 -16.98 -9.87 12.93
C GLN A 19 -17.66 -9.71 11.57
N ILE A 20 -17.34 -10.57 10.61
CA ILE A 20 -17.99 -10.56 9.30
C ILE A 20 -19.06 -11.67 9.33
N ASP A 21 -20.25 -11.32 9.79
CA ASP A 21 -21.45 -12.19 9.79
C ASP A 21 -21.76 -12.75 8.40
N ASP A 22 -21.34 -12.06 7.32
CA ASP A 22 -21.46 -12.55 5.95
C ASP A 22 -20.34 -12.01 5.02
N PRO A 23 -19.43 -12.86 4.51
CA PRO A 23 -18.34 -12.46 3.60
C PRO A 23 -18.81 -11.77 2.31
N HIS A 24 -20.09 -11.98 1.94
CA HIS A 24 -20.69 -11.44 0.73
C HIS A 24 -21.08 -9.95 0.86
N TYR A 25 -21.36 -9.48 2.08
CA TYR A 25 -21.88 -8.13 2.38
C TYR A 25 -20.81 -7.12 2.82
N TYR A 26 -19.54 -7.54 2.86
CA TYR A 26 -18.45 -6.65 3.25
C TYR A 26 -18.31 -5.48 2.25
N ARG A 27 -18.51 -4.26 2.75
CA ARG A 27 -18.53 -3.02 1.94
C ARG A 27 -17.17 -2.67 1.33
N TYR A 28 -16.08 -3.04 2.01
CA TYR A 28 -14.73 -2.63 1.63
C TYR A 28 -14.01 -3.73 0.84
N LYS A 29 -14.07 -3.63 -0.48
CA LYS A 29 -13.44 -4.58 -1.39
C LYS A 29 -12.24 -3.96 -2.09
N MET A 30 -11.18 -4.74 -2.26
CA MET A 30 -10.02 -4.40 -3.08
C MET A 30 -9.91 -5.40 -4.24
N PRO A 31 -9.38 -4.98 -5.41
CA PRO A 31 -9.17 -5.92 -6.49
C PRO A 31 -8.03 -6.90 -6.14
N LEU A 32 -8.13 -8.14 -6.63
CA LEU A 32 -7.04 -9.11 -6.53
C LEU A 32 -5.76 -8.55 -7.16
N LEU A 33 -4.63 -8.88 -6.54
CA LEU A 33 -3.34 -8.53 -7.08
C LEU A 33 -3.08 -9.34 -8.35
N GLN A 34 -2.97 -8.64 -9.47
CA GLN A 34 -2.53 -9.23 -10.73
C GLN A 34 -1.02 -9.10 -10.84
N VAL A 35 -0.37 -10.25 -10.85
CA VAL A 35 1.07 -10.39 -10.96
C VAL A 35 1.35 -11.10 -12.26
N ILE A 36 2.21 -10.51 -13.08
CA ILE A 36 2.69 -11.13 -14.29
C ILE A 36 4.17 -11.49 -14.06
N PRO A 37 4.49 -12.80 -13.99
CA PRO A 37 5.87 -13.23 -13.84
C PRO A 37 6.68 -12.77 -15.05
N GLY A 38 7.87 -12.21 -14.81
CA GLY A 38 8.70 -11.55 -15.82
C GLY A 38 9.12 -12.42 -17.00
N GLY A 39 8.93 -13.73 -16.93
CA GLY A 39 9.13 -14.64 -18.05
C GLY A 39 8.23 -14.35 -19.25
N GLN A 40 7.07 -13.71 -19.06
CA GLN A 40 6.04 -13.59 -20.10
C GLN A 40 5.96 -12.23 -20.83
N ILE A 41 6.62 -11.16 -20.36
CA ILE A 41 6.46 -9.82 -20.98
C ILE A 41 7.59 -9.41 -21.90
N SER A 42 8.87 -9.75 -21.65
CA SER A 42 9.99 -9.27 -22.49
C SER A 42 11.33 -9.95 -22.17
N LYS A 43 12.11 -10.31 -23.20
CA LYS A 43 13.48 -10.88 -23.10
C LYS A 43 14.46 -10.01 -22.27
N LYS A 44 14.19 -8.70 -22.08
CA LYS A 44 14.99 -7.73 -21.31
C LYS A 44 14.71 -7.66 -19.80
N LYS A 45 13.65 -8.32 -19.29
CA LYS A 45 13.25 -8.30 -17.86
C LYS A 45 13.23 -9.71 -17.24
N ARG A 46 14.19 -10.56 -17.63
CA ARG A 46 14.35 -11.91 -17.04
C ARG A 46 14.54 -11.78 -15.53
N GLY A 47 13.69 -12.48 -14.75
CA GLY A 47 13.79 -12.57 -13.29
C GLY A 47 13.20 -11.41 -12.49
N LYS A 48 12.36 -10.54 -13.07
CA LYS A 48 11.62 -9.50 -12.32
C LYS A 48 10.12 -9.78 -12.34
N THR A 49 9.46 -9.67 -11.20
CA THR A 49 8.02 -9.85 -11.08
C THR A 49 7.33 -8.50 -11.28
N ILE A 50 6.40 -8.42 -12.24
CA ILE A 50 5.68 -7.19 -12.54
C ILE A 50 4.28 -7.30 -11.94
N SER A 51 3.96 -6.41 -11.01
CA SER A 51 2.60 -6.28 -10.51
C SER A 51 1.87 -5.21 -11.31
N ALA A 52 0.85 -5.60 -12.04
CA ALA A 52 0.14 -4.75 -13.00
C ALA A 52 -0.94 -3.88 -12.32
N ASN A 53 -1.52 -4.37 -11.23
CA ASN A 53 -2.72 -3.77 -10.61
C ASN A 53 -2.45 -3.06 -9.26
N MET A 54 -1.20 -2.87 -8.86
CA MET A 54 -0.86 -2.28 -7.56
C MET A 54 -1.43 -0.87 -7.38
N SER A 55 -1.52 -0.07 -8.45
CA SER A 55 -2.12 1.27 -8.39
C SER A 55 -3.60 1.24 -7.99
N LYS A 56 -4.39 0.28 -8.50
CA LYS A 56 -5.81 0.17 -8.12
C LYS A 56 -5.97 -0.29 -6.66
N VAL A 57 -5.11 -1.21 -6.20
CA VAL A 57 -5.08 -1.65 -4.79
C VAL A 57 -4.72 -0.48 -3.87
N ALA A 58 -3.67 0.28 -4.20
CA ALA A 58 -3.25 1.46 -3.43
C ALA A 58 -4.37 2.50 -3.30
N LYS A 59 -5.07 2.79 -4.40
CA LYS A 59 -6.22 3.69 -4.42
C LYS A 59 -7.37 3.21 -3.54
N SER A 60 -7.64 1.89 -3.54
CA SER A 60 -8.70 1.29 -2.71
C SER A 60 -8.41 1.38 -1.22
N LEU A 61 -7.13 1.45 -0.84
CA LEU A 61 -6.68 1.59 0.55
C LEU A 61 -6.45 3.06 0.95
N HIS A 62 -6.68 4.03 0.06
CA HIS A 62 -6.31 5.43 0.27
C HIS A 62 -4.84 5.63 0.65
N ARG A 63 -3.94 4.88 -0.01
CA ARG A 63 -2.48 4.92 0.21
C ARG A 63 -1.73 5.14 -1.10
N THR A 64 -0.47 5.56 -0.99
CA THR A 64 0.40 5.76 -2.15
C THR A 64 0.99 4.42 -2.62
N LEU A 65 1.27 4.32 -3.93
CA LEU A 65 1.88 3.12 -4.53
C LEU A 65 3.27 2.83 -3.90
N ASP A 66 4.01 3.88 -3.57
CA ASP A 66 5.39 3.76 -3.12
C ASP A 66 5.49 3.17 -1.70
N GLU A 67 4.55 3.50 -0.82
CA GLU A 67 4.46 2.90 0.52
C GLU A 67 4.22 1.39 0.46
N LEU A 68 3.24 0.98 -0.34
CA LEU A 68 2.93 -0.44 -0.56
C LEU A 68 4.09 -1.17 -1.24
N GLY A 69 4.75 -0.51 -2.19
CA GLY A 69 5.93 -1.06 -2.83
C GLY A 69 7.09 -1.25 -1.88
N LYS A 70 7.33 -0.27 -1.01
CA LYS A 70 8.37 -0.37 0.01
C LYS A 70 8.07 -1.49 0.99
N TYR A 71 6.82 -1.68 1.38
CA TYR A 71 6.41 -2.79 2.24
C TYR A 71 6.76 -4.14 1.60
N LEU A 72 6.29 -4.39 0.38
CA LEU A 72 6.54 -5.64 -0.33
C LEU A 72 8.04 -5.88 -0.56
N GLY A 73 8.81 -4.84 -0.88
CA GLY A 73 10.26 -4.95 -0.99
C GLY A 73 10.96 -5.30 0.32
N CYS A 74 10.44 -4.87 1.47
CA CYS A 74 11.02 -5.21 2.77
C CYS A 74 10.73 -6.65 3.18
N GLU A 75 9.49 -7.11 3.00
CA GLU A 75 9.06 -8.49 3.31
C GLU A 75 9.73 -9.52 2.41
N LEU A 76 9.93 -9.19 1.13
CA LEU A 76 10.56 -10.09 0.15
C LEU A 76 12.07 -9.88 0.00
N ALA A 77 12.67 -9.08 0.89
CA ALA A 77 14.10 -8.72 0.86
C ALA A 77 14.60 -8.28 -0.54
N THR A 78 13.79 -7.51 -1.24
CA THR A 78 13.90 -7.24 -2.68
C THR A 78 13.80 -5.76 -2.98
N SER A 79 14.39 -5.31 -4.09
CA SER A 79 14.14 -3.98 -4.62
C SER A 79 12.76 -3.87 -5.27
N ALA A 80 11.94 -2.95 -4.76
CA ALA A 80 10.69 -2.54 -5.37
C ALA A 80 10.88 -1.18 -6.06
N THR A 81 10.43 -1.07 -7.30
CA THR A 81 10.47 0.18 -8.07
C THR A 81 9.10 0.45 -8.65
N SER A 82 8.56 1.62 -8.33
CA SER A 82 7.34 2.16 -8.91
C SER A 82 7.63 2.67 -10.33
N ALA A 83 6.79 2.30 -11.30
CA ALA A 83 6.82 2.87 -12.64
C ALA A 83 5.71 3.92 -12.79
N GLU A 84 5.90 4.87 -13.71
CA GLU A 84 4.95 5.95 -13.97
C GLU A 84 3.59 5.43 -14.46
N ASP A 85 3.58 4.28 -15.15
CA ASP A 85 2.38 3.60 -15.62
C ASP A 85 1.50 2.99 -14.49
N GLY A 86 1.90 3.15 -13.23
CA GLY A 86 1.21 2.56 -12.08
C GLY A 86 1.45 1.04 -11.92
N THR A 87 2.37 0.49 -12.72
CA THR A 87 2.92 -0.85 -12.53
C THR A 87 4.07 -0.79 -11.53
N MET A 88 4.27 -1.88 -10.79
CA MET A 88 5.36 -1.96 -9.83
C MET A 88 6.23 -3.17 -10.12
N LEU A 89 7.53 -2.92 -10.25
CA LEU A 89 8.55 -3.91 -10.55
C LEU A 89 9.20 -4.37 -9.25
N LEU A 90 9.16 -5.68 -9.02
CA LEU A 90 9.88 -6.35 -7.95
C LEU A 90 11.06 -7.13 -8.54
N GLY A 91 12.23 -7.05 -7.92
CA GLY A 91 13.36 -7.92 -8.24
C GLY A 91 13.10 -9.38 -7.82
N GLY A 92 13.32 -10.35 -8.68
CA GLY A 92 13.06 -11.76 -8.36
C GLY A 92 11.74 -12.29 -8.91
N HIS A 93 11.54 -13.60 -8.74
CA HIS A 93 10.36 -14.33 -9.19
C HIS A 93 9.46 -14.64 -7.98
N PHE A 94 8.26 -14.07 -7.97
CA PHE A 94 7.27 -14.31 -6.91
C PHE A 94 5.93 -14.71 -7.49
N ASP A 95 5.32 -15.70 -6.86
CA ASP A 95 3.95 -16.09 -7.17
C ASP A 95 2.96 -15.07 -6.62
N ALA A 96 1.85 -14.88 -7.35
CA ALA A 96 0.77 -14.01 -6.94
C ALA A 96 0.21 -14.38 -5.55
N LYS A 97 0.23 -15.67 -5.19
CA LYS A 97 -0.26 -16.16 -3.89
C LYS A 97 0.56 -15.63 -2.71
N ILE A 98 1.89 -15.61 -2.85
CA ILE A 98 2.79 -15.13 -1.79
C ILE A 98 2.55 -13.63 -1.57
N LEU A 99 2.50 -12.86 -2.67
CA LEU A 99 2.25 -11.43 -2.61
C LEU A 99 0.87 -11.10 -2.02
N GLN A 100 -0.16 -11.87 -2.39
CA GLN A 100 -1.51 -11.69 -1.86
C GLN A 100 -1.60 -11.98 -0.35
N ASN A 101 -0.75 -12.84 0.20
CA ASN A 101 -0.72 -13.15 1.63
C ASN A 101 0.00 -12.08 2.46
N LEU A 102 0.89 -11.28 1.85
CA LEU A 102 1.58 -10.17 2.52
C LEU A 102 0.69 -8.92 2.66
N ILE A 103 -0.22 -8.68 1.71
CA ILE A 103 -1.09 -7.48 1.72
C ILE A 103 -1.95 -7.37 3.00
N PRO A 104 -2.63 -8.43 3.48
CA PRO A 104 -3.40 -8.38 4.73
C PRO A 104 -2.57 -7.92 5.94
N GLY A 105 -1.32 -8.39 6.07
CA GLY A 105 -0.43 -7.97 7.16
C GLY A 105 -0.13 -6.46 7.12
N TYR A 106 0.06 -5.91 5.91
CA TYR A 106 0.15 -4.45 5.75
C TYR A 106 -1.13 -3.73 6.15
N VAL A 107 -2.29 -4.24 5.69
CA VAL A 107 -3.59 -3.62 5.94
C VAL A 107 -3.89 -3.56 7.44
N GLU A 108 -3.62 -4.64 8.18
CA GLU A 108 -3.85 -4.70 9.62
C GLU A 108 -3.02 -3.68 10.40
N ILE A 109 -1.77 -3.45 10.00
CA ILE A 109 -0.84 -2.56 10.72
C ILE A 109 -1.01 -1.09 10.29
N PHE A 110 -1.23 -0.83 8.99
CA PHE A 110 -1.08 0.50 8.39
C PHE A 110 -2.38 1.08 7.80
N VAL A 111 -3.45 0.30 7.68
CA VAL A 111 -4.70 0.77 7.07
C VAL A 111 -5.85 0.71 8.05
N LEU A 112 -5.99 -0.38 8.80
CA LEU A 112 -7.08 -0.55 9.76
C LEU A 112 -6.87 0.34 10.98
N CYS A 113 -7.97 0.94 11.44
CA CYS A 113 -7.99 1.59 12.74
C CYS A 113 -7.95 0.52 13.85
N PRO A 114 -7.10 0.65 14.89
CA PRO A 114 -7.05 -0.30 16.00
C PRO A 114 -8.29 -0.29 16.90
N THR A 115 -9.22 0.65 16.71
CA THR A 115 -10.43 0.80 17.53
C THR A 115 -11.68 0.30 16.81
N CYS A 116 -11.84 0.61 15.52
CA CYS A 116 -13.04 0.27 14.75
C CYS A 116 -12.78 -0.68 13.57
N HIS A 117 -11.53 -1.06 13.32
CA HIS A 117 -11.13 -1.96 12.22
C HIS A 117 -11.65 -1.55 10.83
N LEU A 118 -11.89 -0.25 10.62
CA LEU A 118 -12.29 0.30 9.33
C LEU A 118 -11.06 0.82 8.57
N PRO A 119 -11.02 0.63 7.23
CA PRO A 119 -9.92 1.07 6.39
C PRO A 119 -9.95 2.57 6.06
N GLU A 120 -10.94 3.32 6.54
CA GLU A 120 -11.07 4.77 6.37
C GLU A 120 -10.18 5.55 7.36
N THR A 121 -8.87 5.38 7.23
CA THR A 121 -7.88 6.08 8.05
C THR A 121 -6.98 6.99 7.22
N MET A 122 -6.64 8.15 7.76
CA MET A 122 -5.68 9.09 7.19
C MET A 122 -4.45 9.20 8.10
N TYR A 123 -3.28 9.38 7.50
CA TYR A 123 -2.06 9.64 8.28
C TYR A 123 -1.99 11.11 8.69
N GLU A 124 -1.84 11.34 9.98
CA GLU A 124 -1.48 12.63 10.55
C GLU A 124 -0.08 12.53 11.15
N ILE A 125 0.88 13.24 10.54
CA ILE A 125 2.29 13.15 10.94
C ILE A 125 2.63 14.35 11.82
N SER A 126 3.09 14.07 13.04
CA SER A 126 3.57 15.10 13.94
C SER A 126 5.06 15.29 13.75
N THR A 127 5.44 16.33 13.00
CA THR A 127 6.85 16.70 12.74
C THR A 127 7.65 16.97 14.01
N LYS A 128 7.00 17.48 15.06
CA LYS A 128 7.63 17.75 16.36
C LYS A 128 8.03 16.48 17.10
N LYS A 129 7.14 15.48 17.12
CA LYS A 129 7.36 14.21 17.86
C LYS A 129 7.95 13.11 16.98
N LYS A 130 8.11 13.33 15.67
CA LYS A 130 8.50 12.33 14.66
C LYS A 130 7.66 11.05 14.76
N ARG A 131 6.36 11.21 15.01
CA ARG A 131 5.41 10.10 15.11
C ARG A 131 4.29 10.23 14.11
N ILE A 132 3.89 9.08 13.56
CA ILE A 132 2.73 8.94 12.68
C ILE A 132 1.52 8.57 13.53
N TYR A 133 0.40 9.23 13.27
CA TYR A 133 -0.88 8.93 13.87
C TYR A 133 -1.88 8.54 12.78
N HIS A 134 -2.71 7.54 13.04
CA HIS A 134 -3.93 7.28 12.31
C HIS A 134 -5.02 8.20 12.84
N LYS A 135 -5.61 8.99 11.94
CA LYS A 135 -6.86 9.69 12.16
C LYS A 135 -7.96 8.90 11.45
N CYS A 136 -8.85 8.28 12.20
CA CYS A 136 -9.96 7.54 11.61
C CYS A 136 -11.13 8.47 11.32
N SER A 137 -11.71 8.39 10.12
CA SER A 137 -12.88 9.18 9.75
C SER A 137 -14.18 8.62 10.37
N ALA A 138 -14.22 7.33 10.68
CA ALA A 138 -15.41 6.67 11.19
C ALA A 138 -15.62 6.89 12.70
N CYS A 139 -14.58 6.66 13.52
CA CYS A 139 -14.67 6.84 14.98
C CYS A 139 -14.08 8.16 15.48
N GLY A 140 -13.41 8.94 14.63
CA GLY A 140 -12.75 10.20 15.02
C GLY A 140 -11.52 10.03 15.92
N SER A 141 -11.14 8.80 16.27
CA SER A 141 -10.00 8.56 17.16
C SER A 141 -8.67 8.88 16.48
N ARG A 142 -7.71 9.33 17.32
CA ARG A 142 -6.33 9.58 16.93
C ARG A 142 -5.43 8.58 17.64
N ASN A 143 -4.95 7.59 16.89
CA ASN A 143 -4.14 6.50 17.45
C ASN A 143 -2.74 6.59 16.86
N ALA A 144 -1.70 6.45 17.69
CA ALA A 144 -0.35 6.35 17.17
C ALA A 144 -0.16 4.99 16.48
N ILE A 145 0.67 4.94 15.44
CA ILE A 145 1.14 3.65 14.91
C ILE A 145 2.08 3.06 15.97
N ASN A 146 1.75 1.85 16.43
CA ASN A 146 2.55 1.14 17.42
C ASN A 146 3.82 0.55 16.79
N GLU A 147 3.72 0.13 15.54
CA GLU A 147 4.79 -0.54 14.80
C GLU A 147 5.76 0.47 14.19
N THR A 148 6.74 0.90 15.00
CA THR A 148 7.74 1.91 14.61
C THR A 148 8.97 1.35 13.91
N ASP A 149 9.20 0.03 14.01
CA ASP A 149 10.44 -0.62 13.54
C ASP A 149 10.41 -0.96 12.05
N HIS A 150 9.23 -1.00 11.44
CA HIS A 150 9.11 -1.25 10.01
C HIS A 150 9.75 -0.14 9.16
N LYS A 151 10.51 -0.54 8.14
CA LYS A 151 11.15 0.37 7.17
C LYS A 151 10.14 1.28 6.47
N VAL A 152 8.88 0.86 6.35
CA VAL A 152 7.79 1.66 5.80
C VAL A 152 7.46 2.85 6.69
N TYR A 153 7.43 2.66 8.01
CA TYR A 153 7.22 3.74 8.97
C TYR A 153 8.28 4.85 8.82
N ARG A 154 9.55 4.44 8.70
CA ARG A 154 10.67 5.37 8.43
C ARG A 154 10.53 6.08 7.09
N TYR A 155 10.06 5.36 6.07
CA TYR A 155 9.82 5.92 4.74
C TYR A 155 8.74 7.01 4.77
N ILE A 156 7.59 6.75 5.40
CA ILE A 156 6.48 7.71 5.53
C ILE A 156 6.93 8.96 6.31
N LEU A 157 7.67 8.78 7.41
CA LEU A 157 8.27 9.90 8.15
C LEU A 157 9.20 10.73 7.25
N ALA A 158 10.10 10.10 6.50
CA ALA A 158 11.01 10.81 5.60
C ALA A 158 10.26 11.58 4.50
N GLN A 159 9.20 11.01 3.94
CA GLN A 159 8.42 11.65 2.88
C GLN A 159 7.70 12.90 3.38
N SER A 160 7.17 12.89 4.60
CA SER A 160 6.55 14.07 5.22
C SER A 160 7.52 15.24 5.38
N LEU A 161 8.77 14.97 5.81
CA LEU A 161 9.81 15.99 5.96
C LEU A 161 10.21 16.61 4.61
N HIS A 162 10.14 15.84 3.52
CA HIS A 162 10.37 16.36 2.18
C HIS A 162 9.23 17.28 1.72
N ASN A 163 7.99 16.94 2.10
CA ASN A 163 6.82 17.75 1.79
C ASN A 163 6.86 19.11 2.53
N ASP A 164 7.28 19.13 3.80
CA ASP A 164 7.51 20.38 4.55
C ASP A 164 8.59 21.27 3.93
N LYS A 165 9.71 20.68 3.46
CA LYS A 165 10.81 21.41 2.81
C LYS A 165 10.41 22.02 1.47
N SER A 166 9.68 21.26 0.65
CA SER A 166 9.20 21.75 -0.66
C SER A 166 8.21 22.91 -0.51
N SER A 167 7.34 22.86 0.52
CA SER A 167 6.40 23.92 0.88
C SER A 167 7.10 25.22 1.29
N LYS A 168 8.15 25.13 2.11
CA LYS A 168 8.98 26.29 2.49
C LYS A 168 9.73 26.90 1.30
N LYS A 169 10.22 26.08 0.37
CA LYS A 169 10.95 26.55 -0.82
C LYS A 169 10.05 27.27 -1.83
N LYS A 170 8.79 26.82 -2.02
CA LYS A 170 7.79 27.51 -2.86
C LYS A 170 7.39 28.87 -2.29
N LYS A 171 7.24 29.00 -0.97
CA LYS A 171 6.88 30.28 -0.32
C LYS A 171 7.99 31.34 -0.42
N LYS A 172 9.26 30.90 -0.49
CA LYS A 172 10.43 31.77 -0.64
C LYS A 172 10.72 32.21 -2.08
N LYS A 173 10.09 31.59 -3.08
CA LYS A 173 10.19 31.94 -4.51
C LYS A 173 9.08 32.89 -4.99
N LYS A 174 8.10 33.18 -4.14
CA LYS A 174 6.91 33.99 -4.44
C LYS A 174 6.92 35.35 -3.72
N LYS A 175 8.05 35.70 -3.12
CA LYS A 175 8.36 36.94 -2.41
C LYS A 175 9.67 37.46 -2.97
#